data_AF-A0A0M0JB29-F1
#
_entry.id   AF-A0A0M0JB29-F1
#
_cell.length_a   1.000
_cell.length_b   1.000
_cell.length_c   1.000
_cell.angle_alpha   90.00
_cell.angle_beta   90.00
_cell.angle_gamma   90.00
#
_symmetry.space_group_name_H-M   'P 1'
#
loop_
_entity.id
_entity.type
_entity.pdbx_description
1 polymer ?
#
loop_
_entity_poly.entity_id
_entity_poly.type
_entity_poly.pdbx_seq_one_letter_code
_entity_poly.pdbx_strand_id
1 'polypeptide(L)'
;MVQTMRKQLLAQLPSALRAVTAAAMPPHAGLDEDRRLPSLPRSGTSVLPPATTATAHPQLLWPAAEEEVAVLLSGGVDSSVALHQLLAAGHRCRAFYLRIWLEDEQAHAARGDCPWEEDWAYCEAVCEQAGVPLEAVSLQKEYQEHVVGYLVAEAAAGRTPNPDIMCNSRIKFGVFHDRVGCHFGHVASGHYARTAPTRSTGSRATVPFSSAGGKPMVELLRSADAHKDQTYFLSQLRQEQLSSAIFPIGGMSKPEVRAAAHALHLPNRARKDSQGICFLGQLNYDDFLRDHLGEAPGHIIEFETGEIVGTHRGLWYHTVGQRRGLGPVLNNAFRAFGPWHVVHKDFEANVLYATRSYTGADKARNAFRTAGINWVAGHPPTVLPGVPLHLQVKVRHGAQTHEATVALHADGYGAEVELAERDKGLAPGQFAAFYDGEVCLGSGVIVEGAV
;
A
#
# COMPACT_ATOMS: atom_id res chain seq x y z
N MET A 1 12.83 -9.21 -29.94
CA MET A 1 13.90 -10.03 -29.32
C MET A 1 13.32 -11.15 -28.44
N VAL A 2 12.50 -10.86 -27.42
CA VAL A 2 11.83 -11.89 -26.59
C VAL A 2 10.97 -12.87 -27.41
N GLN A 3 10.16 -12.38 -28.36
CA GLN A 3 9.39 -13.24 -29.27
C GLN A 3 10.27 -14.10 -30.21
N THR A 4 11.47 -13.62 -30.56
CA THR A 4 12.42 -14.34 -31.42
C THR A 4 13.12 -15.46 -30.64
N MET A 5 13.49 -15.20 -29.37
CA MET A 5 14.06 -16.20 -28.47
C MET A 5 13.02 -17.26 -28.05
N ARG A 6 11.76 -16.86 -27.85
CA ARG A 6 10.62 -17.78 -27.62
C ARG A 6 10.50 -18.82 -28.74
N LYS A 7 10.66 -18.42 -30.00
CA LYS A 7 10.63 -19.34 -31.15
C LYS A 7 11.82 -20.30 -31.18
N GLN A 8 13.01 -19.86 -30.76
CA GLN A 8 14.19 -20.73 -30.68
C GLN A 8 14.12 -21.73 -29.52
N LEU A 9 13.56 -21.34 -28.38
CA LEU A 9 13.42 -22.22 -27.20
C LEU A 9 12.32 -23.28 -27.39
N LEU A 10 11.18 -22.89 -27.97
CA LEU A 10 10.08 -23.82 -28.28
C LEU A 10 10.45 -24.91 -29.30
N ALA A 11 11.47 -24.67 -30.13
CA ALA A 11 11.97 -25.64 -31.11
C ALA A 11 12.88 -26.72 -30.49
N GLN A 12 13.33 -26.56 -29.25
CA GLN A 12 14.30 -27.45 -28.58
C GLN A 12 13.70 -28.31 -27.46
N LEU A 13 12.39 -28.20 -27.19
CA LEU A 13 11.72 -28.97 -26.14
C LEU A 13 11.22 -30.34 -26.65
N PRO A 14 11.54 -31.48 -25.99
CA PRO A 14 11.01 -32.79 -26.33
C PRO A 14 9.48 -32.88 -26.17
N SER A 15 8.83 -33.65 -27.04
CA SER A 15 7.37 -33.78 -27.21
C SER A 15 6.52 -34.24 -26.00
N ALA A 16 7.11 -34.45 -24.82
CA ALA A 16 6.44 -35.04 -23.65
C ALA A 16 5.73 -34.03 -22.72
N LEU A 17 5.70 -32.73 -23.03
CA LEU A 17 5.14 -31.66 -22.17
C LEU A 17 3.76 -31.14 -22.62
N ARG A 18 2.90 -32.00 -23.20
CA ARG A 18 1.51 -31.65 -23.56
C ARG A 18 0.48 -32.47 -22.77
N ALA A 19 0.32 -32.15 -21.49
CA ALA A 19 -0.85 -32.42 -20.63
C ALA A 19 -0.46 -31.86 -19.25
N VAL A 20 -1.21 -30.97 -18.60
CA VAL A 20 -2.50 -31.23 -17.96
C VAL A 20 -3.20 -29.87 -17.75
N THR A 21 -4.45 -29.77 -18.18
CA THR A 21 -5.38 -28.69 -17.81
C THR A 21 -6.55 -29.25 -17.02
N ALA A 22 -7.02 -28.43 -16.07
CA ALA A 22 -8.35 -28.39 -15.45
C ALA A 22 -8.65 -29.32 -14.26
N ALA A 23 -8.96 -28.69 -13.11
CA ALA A 23 -9.93 -29.20 -12.14
C ALA A 23 -10.65 -28.01 -11.49
N ALA A 24 -11.99 -28.06 -11.54
CA ALA A 24 -12.93 -27.08 -11.02
C ALA A 24 -13.24 -27.33 -9.53
N MET A 25 -13.66 -26.26 -8.83
CA MET A 25 -14.10 -26.31 -7.43
C MET A 25 -15.57 -26.77 -7.29
N PRO A 26 -15.95 -27.49 -6.21
CA PRO A 26 -17.33 -27.79 -5.87
C PRO A 26 -17.95 -26.79 -4.85
N PRO A 27 -19.29 -26.75 -4.69
CA PRO A 27 -20.01 -25.64 -4.03
C PRO A 27 -20.60 -25.92 -2.62
N HIS A 28 -20.90 -24.81 -1.95
CA HIS A 28 -21.97 -24.47 -0.96
C HIS A 28 -22.20 -25.23 0.37
N ALA A 29 -22.29 -24.45 1.47
CA ALA A 29 -23.40 -24.32 2.46
C ALA A 29 -22.98 -23.20 3.45
N GLY A 30 -23.75 -22.17 3.83
CA GLY A 30 -25.16 -22.06 4.21
C GLY A 30 -25.26 -22.15 5.74
N LEU A 31 -25.58 -21.05 6.45
CA LEU A 31 -26.39 -20.97 7.68
C LEU A 31 -26.39 -19.56 8.32
N ASP A 32 -27.44 -19.34 9.10
CA ASP A 32 -28.19 -18.11 9.40
C ASP A 32 -27.82 -17.37 10.70
N GLU A 33 -28.12 -16.06 10.65
CA GLU A 33 -28.74 -15.15 11.65
C GLU A 33 -28.37 -15.10 13.16
N ASP A 34 -27.95 -13.87 13.52
CA ASP A 34 -28.62 -12.94 14.44
C ASP A 34 -28.39 -13.07 15.97
N ARG A 35 -27.81 -12.02 16.59
CA ARG A 35 -28.22 -11.51 17.91
C ARG A 35 -27.57 -10.19 18.33
N ARG A 36 -28.38 -9.40 19.03
CA ARG A 36 -28.29 -7.97 19.35
C ARG A 36 -27.35 -7.64 20.53
N LEU A 37 -26.82 -6.43 20.48
CA LEU A 37 -26.00 -5.73 21.48
C LEU A 37 -26.82 -5.19 22.67
N PRO A 38 -26.21 -5.07 23.87
CA PRO A 38 -26.64 -4.13 24.89
C PRO A 38 -25.62 -2.96 25.07
N SER A 39 -26.18 -1.76 25.24
CA SER A 39 -25.52 -0.49 25.56
C SER A 39 -25.09 -0.36 27.03
N LEU A 40 -24.15 0.55 27.35
CA LEU A 40 -24.03 1.47 28.52
C LEU A 40 -22.56 1.99 28.66
N PRO A 41 -22.21 2.90 29.59
CA PRO A 41 -22.50 4.34 29.67
C PRO A 41 -21.22 5.23 29.69
N ARG A 42 -21.41 6.55 29.83
CA ARG A 42 -20.41 7.64 29.77
C ARG A 42 -19.74 7.97 31.13
N SER A 43 -18.46 8.33 31.11
CA SER A 43 -17.75 9.33 31.97
C SER A 43 -16.24 9.23 31.69
N GLY A 44 -15.37 10.24 31.70
CA GLY A 44 -15.40 11.65 32.05
C GLY A 44 -13.99 12.22 31.74
N THR A 45 -13.93 13.49 31.38
CA THR A 45 -12.78 14.23 30.81
C THR A 45 -11.69 14.60 31.82
N SER A 46 -10.43 14.67 31.37
CA SER A 46 -9.37 15.51 31.95
C SER A 46 -8.50 16.11 30.84
N VAL A 47 -8.33 17.44 30.84
CA VAL A 47 -7.74 18.27 29.79
C VAL A 47 -6.36 18.78 30.22
N LEU A 48 -5.40 18.82 29.28
CA LEU A 48 -4.15 19.57 29.36
C LEU A 48 -3.91 20.38 28.06
N PRO A 49 -3.10 21.45 28.09
CA PRO A 49 -3.32 22.70 27.33
C PRO A 49 -2.77 22.71 25.89
N PRO A 50 -3.20 23.68 25.05
CA PRO A 50 -2.93 23.66 23.60
C PRO A 50 -1.52 24.12 23.24
N ALA A 51 -1.01 23.53 22.16
CA ALA A 51 0.29 23.80 21.58
C ALA A 51 0.35 25.17 20.87
N THR A 52 1.49 25.82 21.03
CA THR A 52 1.86 27.13 20.52
C THR A 52 1.98 27.17 18.99
N THR A 53 1.58 28.32 18.44
CA THR A 53 1.49 28.76 17.04
C THR A 53 2.63 28.35 16.10
N ALA A 54 2.28 27.82 14.91
CA ALA A 54 3.16 27.67 13.75
C ALA A 54 2.54 28.31 12.49
N THR A 55 3.44 28.81 11.65
CA THR A 55 3.29 29.56 10.38
C THR A 55 2.30 28.98 9.36
N ALA A 56 1.80 29.83 8.46
CA ALA A 56 0.72 29.60 7.50
C ALA A 56 0.88 28.37 6.58
N HIS A 57 0.53 27.19 7.08
CA HIS A 57 0.22 26.00 6.31
C HIS A 57 -1.27 26.05 5.89
N PRO A 58 -1.67 25.41 4.77
CA PRO A 58 -3.09 25.20 4.49
C PRO A 58 -3.74 24.60 5.75
N GLN A 59 -4.90 25.15 6.13
CA GLN A 59 -5.65 24.68 7.30
C GLN A 59 -5.88 23.18 7.13
N LEU A 60 -5.12 22.37 7.86
CA LEU A 60 -5.26 20.92 7.83
C LEU A 60 -6.68 20.59 8.22
N LEU A 61 -7.25 19.59 7.57
CA LEU A 61 -8.57 19.10 7.93
C LEU A 61 -8.48 18.56 9.35
N TRP A 62 -9.21 19.22 10.24
CA TRP A 62 -9.35 18.83 11.62
C TRP A 62 -10.85 18.70 11.91
N PRO A 63 -11.28 17.69 12.68
CA PRO A 63 -12.70 17.55 13.01
C PRO A 63 -13.23 18.81 13.70
N ALA A 64 -14.55 19.01 13.64
CA ALA A 64 -15.17 20.05 14.44
C ALA A 64 -15.04 19.73 15.95
N ALA A 65 -15.02 20.77 16.80
CA ALA A 65 -14.67 20.67 18.22
C ALA A 65 -15.52 19.69 19.05
N GLU A 66 -16.72 19.31 18.59
CA GLU A 66 -17.62 18.38 19.30
C GLU A 66 -17.77 17.00 18.62
N GLU A 67 -17.12 16.77 17.48
CA GLU A 67 -17.24 15.50 16.75
C GLU A 67 -16.55 14.36 17.49
N GLU A 68 -17.17 13.18 17.46
CA GLU A 68 -16.54 11.93 17.89
C GLU A 68 -15.74 11.34 16.72
N VAL A 69 -14.50 10.95 17.00
CA VAL A 69 -13.52 10.46 16.03
C VAL A 69 -13.21 8.99 16.31
N ALA A 70 -13.35 8.14 15.29
CA ALA A 70 -12.87 6.78 15.34
C ALA A 70 -11.35 6.76 15.08
N VAL A 71 -10.55 6.26 16.02
CA VAL A 71 -9.09 6.23 15.89
C VAL A 71 -8.61 4.80 15.69
N LEU A 72 -8.00 4.53 14.54
CA LEU A 72 -7.40 3.23 14.24
C LEU A 72 -6.05 3.10 14.97
N LEU A 73 -6.01 2.24 15.99
CA LEU A 73 -4.80 1.87 16.71
C LEU A 73 -4.24 0.55 16.21
N SER A 74 -2.91 0.49 16.04
CA SER A 74 -2.19 -0.71 15.61
C SER A 74 -1.20 -1.23 16.66
N GLY A 75 -1.25 -0.71 17.88
CA GLY A 75 -0.22 -0.92 18.91
C GLY A 75 1.10 -0.19 18.65
N GLY A 76 1.22 0.51 17.52
CA GLY A 76 2.40 1.28 17.14
C GLY A 76 2.40 2.70 17.68
N VAL A 77 3.60 3.28 17.80
CA VAL A 77 3.79 4.64 18.35
C VAL A 77 3.05 5.71 17.54
N ASP A 78 3.02 5.57 16.22
CA ASP A 78 2.43 6.56 15.32
C ASP A 78 0.93 6.74 15.56
N SER A 79 0.19 5.63 15.68
CA SER A 79 -1.25 5.66 16.00
C SER A 79 -1.53 6.14 17.42
N SER A 80 -0.66 5.83 18.38
CA SER A 80 -0.81 6.29 19.75
C SER A 80 -0.62 7.81 19.86
N VAL A 81 0.42 8.36 19.23
CA VAL A 81 0.61 9.82 19.18
C VAL A 81 -0.54 10.48 18.44
N ALA A 82 -1.04 9.89 17.35
CA ALA A 82 -2.21 10.42 16.65
C ALA A 82 -3.46 10.53 17.54
N LEU A 83 -3.74 9.52 18.37
CA LEU A 83 -4.82 9.56 19.36
C LEU A 83 -4.62 10.73 20.33
N HIS A 84 -3.43 10.86 20.92
CA HIS A 84 -3.16 11.91 21.90
C HIS A 84 -3.21 13.32 21.30
N GLN A 85 -2.81 13.50 20.03
CA GLN A 85 -2.96 14.78 19.34
C GLN A 85 -4.44 15.19 19.20
N LEU A 86 -5.34 14.24 18.93
CA LEU A 86 -6.77 14.50 18.86
C LEU A 86 -7.36 14.86 20.22
N LEU A 87 -6.94 14.15 21.28
CA LEU A 87 -7.37 14.45 22.65
C LEU A 87 -6.89 15.84 23.10
N ALA A 88 -5.63 16.19 22.81
CA ALA A 88 -5.07 17.50 23.12
C ALA A 88 -5.78 18.64 22.37
N ALA A 89 -6.30 18.37 21.17
CA ALA A 89 -7.13 19.30 20.41
C ALA A 89 -8.61 19.34 20.87
N GLY A 90 -8.98 18.55 21.89
CA GLY A 90 -10.31 18.58 22.51
C GLY A 90 -11.35 17.63 21.90
N HIS A 91 -10.95 16.72 21.00
CA HIS A 91 -11.90 15.79 20.37
C HIS A 91 -12.24 14.61 21.27
N ARG A 92 -13.48 14.13 21.12
CA ARG A 92 -13.90 12.84 21.70
C ARG A 92 -13.42 11.73 20.78
N CYS A 93 -12.75 10.73 21.34
CA CYS A 93 -12.19 9.63 20.57
C CYS A 93 -12.76 8.29 21.03
N ARG A 94 -12.93 7.38 20.08
CA ARG A 94 -13.13 5.94 20.30
C ARG A 94 -12.02 5.21 19.55
N ALA A 95 -11.27 4.37 20.23
CA ALA A 95 -10.18 3.63 19.61
C ALA A 95 -10.66 2.28 19.08
N PHE A 96 -10.12 1.89 17.93
CA PHE A 96 -10.43 0.62 17.27
C PHE A 96 -9.15 -0.10 16.87
N TYR A 97 -9.05 -1.38 17.21
CA TYR A 97 -8.03 -2.29 16.71
C TYR A 97 -8.64 -3.22 15.66
N LEU A 98 -8.05 -3.27 14.46
CA LEU A 98 -8.55 -4.11 13.37
C LEU A 98 -7.89 -5.48 13.44
N ARG A 99 -8.69 -6.51 13.72
CA ARG A 99 -8.24 -7.92 13.71
C ARG A 99 -8.39 -8.48 12.29
N ILE A 100 -7.28 -8.54 11.57
CA ILE A 100 -7.21 -8.94 10.15
C ILE A 100 -6.44 -10.24 9.90
N TRP A 101 -5.96 -10.87 10.98
CA TRP A 101 -5.15 -12.08 10.96
C TRP A 101 -5.91 -13.30 10.39
N LEU A 102 -5.20 -14.17 9.68
CA LEU A 102 -5.77 -15.34 9.00
C LEU A 102 -5.88 -16.53 9.95
N GLU A 103 -6.91 -17.37 9.79
CA GLU A 103 -7.18 -18.53 10.65
C GLU A 103 -6.01 -19.56 10.66
N ASP A 104 -5.23 -19.65 9.58
CA ASP A 104 -4.04 -20.51 9.48
C ASP A 104 -2.90 -20.09 10.43
N GLU A 105 -2.97 -18.91 11.05
CA GLU A 105 -2.11 -18.56 12.17
C GLU A 105 -2.32 -19.45 13.39
N GLN A 106 -3.40 -20.23 13.49
CA GLN A 106 -3.51 -21.25 14.54
C GLN A 106 -2.47 -22.37 14.38
N ALA A 107 -2.00 -22.64 13.15
CA ALA A 107 -0.88 -23.55 12.92
C ALA A 107 0.49 -22.93 13.30
N HIS A 108 0.60 -21.60 13.32
CA HIS A 108 1.78 -20.87 13.78
C HIS A 108 1.73 -20.49 15.27
N ALA A 109 0.54 -20.34 15.85
CA ALA A 109 0.29 -20.22 17.28
C ALA A 109 0.74 -21.47 18.05
N ALA A 110 0.80 -22.63 17.39
CA ALA A 110 1.46 -23.83 17.90
C ALA A 110 2.98 -23.63 18.19
N ARG A 111 3.59 -22.53 17.72
CA ARG A 111 4.98 -22.13 18.03
C ARG A 111 5.11 -21.04 19.10
N GLY A 112 4.00 -20.57 19.69
CA GLY A 112 3.99 -19.82 20.94
C GLY A 112 4.05 -18.29 20.88
N ASP A 113 4.25 -17.69 19.70
CA ASP A 113 4.34 -16.22 19.57
C ASP A 113 3.24 -15.70 18.64
N CYS A 114 2.08 -15.31 19.20
CA CYS A 114 1.02 -14.64 18.45
C CYS A 114 1.29 -13.12 18.42
N PRO A 115 1.67 -12.52 17.27
CA PRO A 115 2.08 -11.10 17.23
C PRO A 115 0.98 -10.11 17.62
N TRP A 116 -0.29 -10.51 17.47
CA TRP A 116 -1.44 -9.66 17.73
C TRP A 116 -1.71 -9.43 19.21
N GLU A 117 -1.32 -10.35 20.10
CA GLU A 117 -1.52 -10.21 21.55
C GLU A 117 -0.67 -9.05 22.09
N GLU A 118 0.56 -8.92 21.60
CA GLU A 118 1.44 -7.81 21.94
C GLU A 118 0.88 -6.48 21.40
N ASP A 119 0.42 -6.45 20.14
CA ASP A 119 -0.25 -5.27 19.56
C ASP A 119 -1.46 -4.84 20.39
N TRP A 120 -2.30 -5.80 20.76
CA TRP A 120 -3.51 -5.59 21.55
C TRP A 120 -3.18 -5.04 22.94
N ALA A 121 -2.22 -5.66 23.65
CA ALA A 121 -1.78 -5.19 24.97
C ALA A 121 -1.26 -3.74 24.93
N TYR A 122 -0.54 -3.36 23.87
CA TYR A 122 -0.14 -1.96 23.68
C TYR A 122 -1.32 -1.03 23.41
N CYS A 123 -2.32 -1.47 22.64
CA CYS A 123 -3.53 -0.68 22.42
C CYS A 123 -4.28 -0.47 23.74
N GLU A 124 -4.47 -1.53 24.54
CA GLU A 124 -5.12 -1.47 25.85
C GLU A 124 -4.39 -0.49 26.77
N ALA A 125 -3.08 -0.64 26.94
CA ALA A 125 -2.29 0.23 27.83
C ALA A 125 -2.33 1.71 27.39
N VAL A 126 -2.28 1.99 26.08
CA VAL A 126 -2.40 3.36 25.54
C VAL A 126 -3.79 3.93 25.80
N CYS A 127 -4.84 3.13 25.57
CA CYS A 127 -6.22 3.54 25.77
C CYS A 127 -6.57 3.74 27.25
N GLU A 128 -6.06 2.89 28.14
CA GLU A 128 -6.20 3.03 29.59
C GLU A 128 -5.54 4.33 30.07
N GLN A 129 -4.30 4.59 29.65
CA GLN A 129 -3.61 5.84 29.96
C GLN A 129 -4.39 7.07 29.45
N ALA A 130 -4.99 6.97 28.27
CA ALA A 130 -5.73 8.06 27.63
C ALA A 130 -7.18 8.24 28.14
N GLY A 131 -7.71 7.28 28.92
CA GLY A 131 -9.13 7.26 29.28
C GLY A 131 -10.07 7.09 28.07
N VAL A 132 -9.61 6.42 27.01
CA VAL A 132 -10.34 6.24 25.75
C VAL A 132 -10.81 4.80 25.63
N PRO A 133 -12.09 4.53 25.32
CA PRO A 133 -12.53 3.16 25.13
C PRO A 133 -11.91 2.54 23.87
N LEU A 134 -11.55 1.25 23.97
CA LEU A 134 -10.97 0.45 22.91
C LEU A 134 -11.94 -0.67 22.49
N GLU A 135 -12.09 -0.89 21.19
CA GLU A 135 -12.86 -2.00 20.63
C GLU A 135 -12.05 -2.75 19.56
N ALA A 136 -12.14 -4.08 19.57
CA ALA A 136 -11.60 -4.92 18.51
C ALA A 136 -12.66 -5.17 17.42
N VAL A 137 -12.34 -4.86 16.17
CA VAL A 137 -13.21 -5.15 15.02
C VAL A 137 -12.58 -6.27 14.20
N SER A 138 -13.27 -7.42 14.12
CA SER A 138 -12.84 -8.53 13.25
C SER A 138 -13.23 -8.24 11.81
N LEU A 139 -12.23 -8.21 10.93
CA LEU A 139 -12.33 -8.00 9.48
C LEU A 139 -11.56 -9.07 8.71
N GLN A 140 -11.35 -10.24 9.32
CA GLN A 140 -10.50 -11.31 8.77
C GLN A 140 -10.99 -11.81 7.42
N LYS A 141 -12.31 -12.04 7.30
CA LYS A 141 -12.93 -12.53 6.06
C LYS A 141 -12.75 -11.53 4.92
N GLU A 142 -13.06 -10.27 5.19
CA GLU A 142 -12.95 -9.19 4.20
C GLU A 142 -11.48 -8.92 3.85
N TYR A 143 -10.57 -9.09 4.81
CA TYR A 143 -9.14 -9.03 4.55
C TYR A 143 -8.66 -10.16 3.65
N GLN A 144 -9.07 -11.39 3.94
CA GLN A 144 -8.76 -12.57 3.14
C GLN A 144 -9.25 -12.41 1.70
N GLU A 145 -10.48 -11.94 1.53
CA GLU A 145 -11.09 -11.75 0.22
C GLU A 145 -10.45 -10.58 -0.55
N HIS A 146 -10.36 -9.40 0.08
CA HIS A 146 -10.03 -8.17 -0.62
C HIS A 146 -8.53 -7.88 -0.70
N VAL A 147 -7.69 -8.45 0.17
CA VAL A 147 -6.26 -8.17 0.21
C VAL A 147 -5.44 -9.41 -0.12
N VAL A 148 -5.69 -10.53 0.57
CA VAL A 148 -4.96 -11.80 0.32
C VAL A 148 -5.35 -12.37 -1.03
N GLY A 149 -6.64 -12.45 -1.35
CA GLY A 149 -7.11 -12.93 -2.66
C GLY A 149 -6.51 -12.12 -3.81
N TYR A 150 -6.47 -10.79 -3.67
CA TYR A 150 -5.79 -9.91 -4.63
C TYR A 150 -4.29 -10.22 -4.74
N LEU A 151 -3.59 -10.32 -3.61
CA LEU A 151 -2.15 -10.60 -3.56
C LEU A 151 -1.80 -11.90 -4.28
N VAL A 152 -2.53 -12.98 -3.99
CA VAL A 152 -2.34 -14.31 -4.58
C VAL A 152 -2.66 -14.29 -6.07
N ALA A 153 -3.78 -13.69 -6.48
CA ALA A 153 -4.19 -13.61 -7.89
C ALA A 153 -3.18 -12.83 -8.74
N GLU A 154 -2.69 -11.69 -8.25
CA GLU A 154 -1.70 -10.87 -8.96
C GLU A 154 -0.34 -11.56 -9.06
N ALA A 155 0.10 -12.20 -7.97
CA ALA A 155 1.35 -12.98 -7.96
C ALA A 155 1.27 -14.19 -8.92
N ALA A 156 0.15 -14.90 -8.95
CA ALA A 156 -0.10 -16.00 -9.89
C ALA A 156 -0.09 -15.52 -11.35
N ALA A 157 -0.55 -14.29 -11.61
CA ALA A 157 -0.50 -13.66 -12.92
C ALA A 157 0.85 -12.99 -13.23
N GLY A 158 1.87 -13.20 -12.39
CA GLY A 158 3.23 -12.74 -12.60
C GLY A 158 3.51 -11.28 -12.33
N ARG A 159 2.56 -10.58 -11.71
CA ARG A 159 2.71 -9.20 -11.28
C ARG A 159 3.28 -9.14 -9.86
N THR A 160 3.80 -7.98 -9.48
CA THR A 160 4.25 -7.70 -8.11
C THR A 160 3.24 -6.76 -7.45
N PRO A 161 2.20 -7.27 -6.78
CA PRO A 161 1.17 -6.45 -6.16
C PRO A 161 1.68 -5.65 -4.95
N ASN A 162 0.87 -4.68 -4.51
CA ASN A 162 1.08 -3.94 -3.28
C ASN A 162 -0.15 -4.09 -2.34
N PRO A 163 -0.11 -5.00 -1.36
CA PRO A 163 -1.25 -5.27 -0.48
C PRO A 163 -1.53 -4.13 0.51
N ASP A 164 -0.55 -3.28 0.86
CA ASP A 164 -0.76 -2.17 1.80
C ASP A 164 -1.65 -1.08 1.20
N ILE A 165 -1.54 -0.83 -0.11
CA ILE A 165 -2.47 0.08 -0.83
C ILE A 165 -3.91 -0.46 -0.73
N MET A 166 -4.09 -1.78 -0.92
CA MET A 166 -5.41 -2.42 -0.83
C MET A 166 -5.95 -2.45 0.60
N CYS A 167 -5.10 -2.69 1.61
CA CYS A 167 -5.49 -2.64 3.01
C CYS A 167 -6.04 -1.25 3.38
N ASN A 168 -5.40 -0.17 2.92
CA ASN A 168 -5.92 1.18 3.19
C ASN A 168 -7.24 1.45 2.47
N SER A 169 -7.33 1.21 1.16
CA SER A 169 -8.53 1.55 0.38
C SER A 169 -9.71 0.60 0.57
N ARG A 170 -9.47 -0.68 0.88
CA ARG A 170 -10.53 -1.69 1.00
C ARG A 170 -10.87 -2.01 2.44
N ILE A 171 -9.91 -1.95 3.37
CA ILE A 171 -10.12 -2.37 4.76
C ILE A 171 -10.27 -1.16 5.69
N LYS A 172 -9.21 -0.36 5.87
CA LYS A 172 -9.21 0.74 6.85
C LYS A 172 -10.22 1.84 6.53
N PHE A 173 -10.22 2.32 5.29
CA PHE A 173 -11.13 3.38 4.83
C PHE A 173 -12.23 2.85 3.90
N GLY A 174 -12.30 1.52 3.72
CA GLY A 174 -13.40 0.82 3.06
C GLY A 174 -14.28 0.14 4.11
N VAL A 175 -14.18 -1.18 4.23
CA VAL A 175 -15.03 -2.02 5.09
C VAL A 175 -15.15 -1.50 6.53
N PHE A 176 -14.06 -1.10 7.18
CA PHE A 176 -14.13 -0.53 8.53
C PHE A 176 -14.95 0.77 8.55
N HIS A 177 -14.73 1.65 7.58
CA HIS A 177 -15.49 2.88 7.48
C HIS A 177 -16.97 2.57 7.26
N ASP A 178 -17.31 1.71 6.31
CA ASP A 178 -18.69 1.38 5.99
C ASP A 178 -19.44 0.73 7.17
N ARG A 179 -18.76 -0.12 7.95
CA ARG A 179 -19.35 -0.87 9.06
C ARG A 179 -19.38 -0.11 10.39
N VAL A 180 -18.37 0.72 10.64
CA VAL A 180 -18.14 1.35 11.96
C VAL A 180 -17.84 2.84 11.80
N GLY A 181 -16.85 3.19 10.97
CA GLY A 181 -16.37 4.56 10.84
C GLY A 181 -17.40 5.57 10.32
N CYS A 182 -18.44 5.14 9.63
CA CYS A 182 -19.53 5.97 9.10
C CYS A 182 -20.42 6.54 10.21
N HIS A 183 -20.36 5.97 11.42
CA HIS A 183 -21.05 6.48 12.61
C HIS A 183 -20.27 7.58 13.33
N PHE A 184 -19.08 7.91 12.86
CA PHE A 184 -18.19 8.94 13.42
C PHE A 184 -18.07 10.10 12.45
N GLY A 185 -17.72 11.28 12.95
CA GLY A 185 -17.46 12.44 12.09
C GLY A 185 -16.30 12.15 11.12
N HIS A 186 -15.25 11.54 11.68
CA HIS A 186 -14.02 11.21 10.98
C HIS A 186 -13.39 9.90 11.49
N VAL A 187 -12.60 9.26 10.63
CA VAL A 187 -11.71 8.14 10.94
C VAL A 187 -10.27 8.65 10.91
N ALA A 188 -9.59 8.56 12.05
CA ALA A 188 -8.20 8.93 12.21
C ALA A 188 -7.28 7.72 12.14
N SER A 189 -6.07 7.93 11.62
CA SER A 189 -5.00 6.94 11.65
C SER A 189 -3.64 7.60 11.81
N GLY A 190 -2.65 6.84 12.29
CA GLY A 190 -1.26 7.28 12.41
C GLY A 190 -0.49 7.30 11.09
N HIS A 191 -1.12 7.62 9.95
CA HIS A 191 -0.39 7.75 8.69
C HIS A 191 0.32 9.11 8.60
N TYR A 192 1.52 9.09 8.02
CA TYR A 192 2.27 10.27 7.61
C TYR A 192 1.72 10.78 6.27
N ALA A 193 0.60 11.48 6.34
CA ALA A 193 -0.04 12.17 5.23
C ALA A 193 -0.85 13.33 5.80
N ARG A 194 -1.29 14.26 4.96
CA ARG A 194 -2.11 15.39 5.37
C ARG A 194 -3.39 15.41 4.55
N THR A 195 -4.48 15.90 5.12
CA THR A 195 -5.71 16.23 4.40
C THR A 195 -5.99 17.70 4.56
N ALA A 196 -6.51 18.33 3.51
CA ALA A 196 -6.92 19.73 3.55
C ALA A 196 -8.18 19.93 2.70
N PRO A 197 -9.07 20.88 3.03
CA PRO A 197 -10.17 21.26 2.15
C PRO A 197 -9.64 21.66 0.77
N THR A 198 -10.34 21.25 -0.29
CA THR A 198 -9.95 21.60 -1.66
C THR A 198 -9.97 23.12 -1.83
N ARG A 199 -8.84 23.70 -2.25
CA ARG A 199 -8.74 25.14 -2.49
C ARG A 199 -9.27 25.49 -3.87
N SER A 200 -10.22 26.43 -3.95
CA SER A 200 -10.62 27.07 -5.21
C SER A 200 -9.64 28.21 -5.57
N THR A 201 -8.35 27.94 -5.77
CA THR A 201 -7.41 28.99 -6.23
C THR A 201 -6.31 28.43 -7.15
N GLY A 202 -6.30 28.89 -8.41
CA GLY A 202 -5.17 28.86 -9.36
C GLY A 202 -5.18 27.69 -10.35
N SER A 203 -5.34 27.97 -11.67
CA SER A 203 -5.35 27.07 -12.86
C SER A 203 -6.25 25.83 -12.84
N ARG A 204 -6.43 25.20 -11.68
CA ARG A 204 -7.35 24.12 -11.38
C ARG A 204 -8.73 24.71 -11.13
N ALA A 205 -9.54 24.77 -12.19
CA ALA A 205 -10.97 24.94 -12.05
C ALA A 205 -11.58 23.63 -11.52
N THR A 206 -11.32 23.27 -10.27
CA THR A 206 -12.11 22.27 -9.57
C THR A 206 -13.47 22.91 -9.29
N VAL A 207 -14.45 22.57 -10.12
CA VAL A 207 -15.87 22.83 -9.82
C VAL A 207 -16.13 22.26 -8.42
N PRO A 208 -16.73 23.04 -7.49
CA PRO A 208 -17.03 22.54 -6.16
C PRO A 208 -18.14 21.50 -6.28
N PHE A 209 -17.76 20.23 -6.42
CA PHE A 209 -18.65 19.11 -6.19
C PHE A 209 -18.60 18.78 -4.71
N SER A 210 -19.76 18.52 -4.10
CA SER A 210 -19.78 17.75 -2.86
C SER A 210 -19.37 16.31 -3.19
N SER A 211 -18.71 15.61 -2.28
CA SER A 211 -18.58 14.15 -2.42
C SER A 211 -19.98 13.52 -2.51
N ALA A 212 -20.08 12.25 -2.94
CA ALA A 212 -21.36 11.53 -3.05
C ALA A 212 -22.17 11.44 -1.72
N GLY A 213 -21.63 11.95 -0.60
CA GLY A 213 -22.28 12.05 0.71
C GLY A 213 -22.43 13.48 1.26
N GLY A 214 -22.28 14.52 0.45
CA GLY A 214 -22.50 15.92 0.88
C GLY A 214 -21.35 16.57 1.65
N LYS A 215 -20.24 15.85 1.88
CA LYS A 215 -19.03 16.41 2.51
C LYS A 215 -18.23 17.25 1.51
N PRO A 216 -17.53 18.32 1.96
CA PRO A 216 -16.66 19.10 1.10
C PRO A 216 -15.53 18.21 0.55
N MET A 217 -15.13 18.47 -0.69
CA MET A 217 -13.97 17.81 -1.27
C MET A 217 -12.70 18.18 -0.52
N VAL A 218 -11.82 17.20 -0.36
CA VAL A 218 -10.52 17.33 0.31
C VAL A 218 -9.40 16.87 -0.62
N GLU A 219 -8.21 17.37 -0.37
CA GLU A 219 -6.99 16.99 -1.06
C GLU A 219 -6.12 16.11 -0.15
N LEU A 220 -5.54 15.06 -0.73
CA LEU A 220 -4.52 14.24 -0.07
C LEU A 220 -3.18 14.93 -0.29
N LEU A 221 -2.54 15.36 0.79
CA LEU A 221 -1.28 16.09 0.76
C LEU A 221 -0.14 15.24 1.32
N ARG A 222 1.06 15.42 0.76
CA ARG A 222 2.29 14.79 1.25
C ARG A 222 2.55 15.12 2.72
N SER A 223 3.16 14.20 3.44
CA SER A 223 3.69 14.45 4.79
C SER A 223 4.74 15.57 4.81
N ALA A 224 4.92 16.21 5.96
CA ALA A 224 6.09 17.05 6.22
C ALA A 224 7.41 16.25 6.20
N ASP A 225 7.34 14.94 6.47
CA ASP A 225 8.48 14.01 6.41
C ASP A 225 8.51 13.27 5.06
N ALA A 226 9.39 13.67 4.16
CA ALA A 226 9.51 13.06 2.83
C ALA A 226 9.93 11.57 2.88
N HIS A 227 10.65 11.14 3.92
CA HIS A 227 11.09 9.74 4.06
C HIS A 227 9.98 8.84 4.58
N LYS A 228 9.09 9.40 5.41
CA LYS A 228 7.92 8.68 5.93
C LYS A 228 6.64 8.93 5.17
N ASP A 229 6.61 9.81 4.17
CA ASP A 229 5.42 10.12 3.38
C ASP A 229 4.69 8.86 2.87
N GLN A 230 3.49 8.66 3.40
CA GLN A 230 2.63 7.50 3.17
C GLN A 230 1.49 7.80 2.20
N THR A 231 1.45 8.98 1.56
CA THR A 231 0.46 9.27 0.51
C THR A 231 0.47 8.25 -0.63
N TYR A 232 1.63 7.65 -0.94
CA TYR A 232 1.73 6.54 -1.89
C TYR A 232 0.78 5.39 -1.55
N PHE A 233 0.70 5.01 -0.27
CA PHE A 233 -0.17 3.92 0.20
C PHE A 233 -1.66 4.32 0.28
N LEU A 234 -1.93 5.63 0.29
CA LEU A 234 -3.28 6.21 0.35
C LEU A 234 -3.78 6.69 -1.02
N SER A 235 -2.96 6.57 -2.07
CA SER A 235 -3.23 7.11 -3.41
C SER A 235 -4.42 6.46 -4.14
N GLN A 236 -4.90 5.30 -3.64
CA GLN A 236 -6.10 4.61 -4.11
C GLN A 236 -7.36 4.94 -3.29
N LEU A 237 -7.29 5.89 -2.35
CA LEU A 237 -8.50 6.38 -1.68
C LEU A 237 -9.36 7.18 -2.66
N ARG A 238 -10.66 6.95 -2.59
CA ARG A 238 -11.67 7.76 -3.28
C ARG A 238 -12.07 8.96 -2.44
N GLN A 239 -12.73 9.94 -3.06
CA GLN A 239 -13.07 11.15 -2.36
C GLN A 239 -14.02 10.93 -1.18
N GLU A 240 -14.95 9.99 -1.31
CA GLU A 240 -15.87 9.61 -0.23
C GLU A 240 -15.10 9.13 1.00
N GLN A 241 -14.06 8.33 0.78
CA GLN A 241 -13.20 7.77 1.83
C GLN A 241 -12.29 8.83 2.42
N LEU A 242 -11.63 9.62 1.57
CA LEU A 242 -10.69 10.65 1.99
C LEU A 242 -11.39 11.78 2.76
N SER A 243 -12.60 12.18 2.36
CA SER A 243 -13.40 13.21 3.04
C SER A 243 -13.79 12.86 4.48
N SER A 244 -13.68 11.58 4.86
CA SER A 244 -13.88 11.11 6.23
C SER A 244 -12.55 10.77 6.94
N ALA A 245 -11.41 10.86 6.26
CA ALA A 245 -10.11 10.48 6.79
C ALA A 245 -9.31 11.68 7.32
N ILE A 246 -8.70 11.53 8.49
CA ILE A 246 -7.77 12.51 9.06
C ILE A 246 -6.48 11.85 9.54
N PHE A 247 -5.40 12.64 9.52
CA PHE A 247 -4.04 12.17 9.76
C PHE A 247 -3.34 13.10 10.77
N PRO A 248 -3.57 12.91 12.09
CA PRO A 248 -3.17 13.87 13.11
C PRO A 248 -1.65 14.13 13.22
N ILE A 249 -0.83 13.21 12.73
CA ILE A 249 0.64 13.31 12.76
C ILE A 249 1.23 13.76 11.42
N GLY A 250 0.42 14.08 10.41
CA GLY A 250 0.87 14.41 9.06
C GLY A 250 1.82 15.61 8.95
N GLY A 251 1.73 16.54 9.91
CA GLY A 251 2.61 17.70 10.03
C GLY A 251 3.88 17.44 10.82
N MET A 252 4.09 16.23 11.34
CA MET A 252 5.22 15.88 12.20
C MET A 252 6.22 14.99 11.47
N SER A 253 7.49 15.21 11.73
CA SER A 253 8.57 14.29 11.39
C SER A 253 8.60 13.08 12.30
N LYS A 254 9.20 11.97 11.84
CA LYS A 254 9.33 10.77 12.68
C LYS A 254 10.03 11.04 14.02
N PRO A 255 11.12 11.84 14.08
CA PRO A 255 11.74 12.21 15.35
C PRO A 255 10.80 13.00 16.27
N GLU A 256 9.98 13.91 15.74
CA GLU A 256 9.00 14.67 16.54
C GLU A 256 7.91 13.74 17.10
N VAL A 257 7.41 12.79 16.31
CA VAL A 257 6.47 11.77 16.78
C VAL A 257 7.08 10.94 17.91
N ARG A 258 8.36 10.54 17.79
CA ARG A 258 9.07 9.82 18.85
C ARG A 258 9.25 10.68 20.10
N ALA A 259 9.62 11.94 19.95
CA ALA A 259 9.76 12.88 21.07
C ALA A 259 8.42 13.08 21.79
N ALA A 260 7.32 13.24 21.05
CA ALA A 260 5.97 13.34 21.60
C ALA A 260 5.60 12.07 22.39
N ALA A 261 5.89 10.88 21.84
CA ALA A 261 5.64 9.61 22.53
C ALA A 261 6.39 9.50 23.87
N HIS A 262 7.63 10.00 23.92
CA HIS A 262 8.41 10.06 25.16
C HIS A 262 7.87 11.09 26.15
N ALA A 263 7.48 12.28 25.68
CA ALA A 263 6.92 13.34 26.51
C ALA A 263 5.55 12.96 27.12
N LEU A 264 4.74 12.21 26.36
CA LEU A 264 3.47 11.64 26.81
C LEU A 264 3.65 10.37 27.66
N HIS A 265 4.89 9.94 27.90
CA HIS A 265 5.21 8.71 28.63
C HIS A 265 4.51 7.45 28.09
N LEU A 266 4.24 7.37 26.78
CA LEU A 266 3.44 6.30 26.20
C LEU A 266 4.02 4.90 26.50
N PRO A 267 3.18 3.88 26.76
CA PRO A 267 3.66 2.52 27.08
C PRO A 267 4.50 1.91 25.95
N ASN A 268 4.16 2.22 24.70
CA ASN A 268 4.83 1.72 23.51
C ASN A 268 5.96 2.63 22.97
N ARG A 269 6.36 3.69 23.68
CA ARG A 269 7.34 4.69 23.18
C ARG A 269 8.66 4.11 22.64
N ALA A 270 9.13 3.01 23.24
CA ALA A 270 10.38 2.32 22.86
C ALA A 270 10.20 1.30 21.74
N ARG A 271 8.96 0.99 21.33
CA ARG A 271 8.65 -0.03 20.33
C ARG A 271 9.20 0.38 18.96
N LYS A 272 9.87 -0.54 18.25
CA LYS A 272 10.37 -0.26 16.90
C LYS A 272 9.22 -0.14 15.90
N ASP A 273 9.47 0.53 14.78
CA ASP A 273 8.50 0.60 13.68
C ASP A 273 8.30 -0.80 13.08
N SER A 274 7.05 -1.16 12.80
CA SER A 274 6.73 -2.37 12.05
C SER A 274 7.46 -2.35 10.70
N GLN A 275 8.14 -3.44 10.38
CA GLN A 275 8.79 -3.67 9.09
C GLN A 275 8.03 -4.78 8.37
N GLY A 276 7.92 -4.70 7.05
CA GLY A 276 7.19 -5.69 6.25
C GLY A 276 5.78 -5.27 5.89
N ILE A 277 5.01 -6.20 5.33
CA ILE A 277 3.64 -5.98 4.89
C ILE A 277 2.72 -5.93 6.11
N CYS A 278 1.79 -4.98 6.15
CA CYS A 278 1.02 -4.59 7.34
C CYS A 278 0.39 -5.76 8.13
N PHE A 279 0.02 -6.85 7.47
CA PHE A 279 -0.64 -8.01 8.09
C PHE A 279 0.23 -9.24 8.25
N LEU A 280 1.34 -9.33 7.51
CA LEU A 280 2.22 -10.49 7.62
C LEU A 280 3.06 -10.41 8.90
N GLY A 281 3.16 -9.23 9.52
CA GLY A 281 3.96 -9.04 10.72
C GLY A 281 5.41 -9.48 10.47
N GLN A 282 5.83 -10.55 11.14
CA GLN A 282 7.15 -11.16 10.96
C GLN A 282 7.19 -12.32 9.94
N LEU A 283 6.04 -12.72 9.38
CA LEU A 283 5.96 -13.80 8.42
C LEU A 283 6.70 -13.43 7.13
N ASN A 284 7.49 -14.38 6.63
CA ASN A 284 8.23 -14.22 5.39
C ASN A 284 7.26 -14.27 4.20
N TYR A 285 7.34 -13.28 3.32
CA TYR A 285 6.53 -13.18 2.11
C TYR A 285 6.66 -14.40 1.18
N ASP A 286 7.86 -14.97 1.08
CA ASP A 286 8.10 -16.16 0.27
C ASP A 286 7.41 -17.40 0.87
N ASP A 287 7.38 -17.51 2.20
CA ASP A 287 6.66 -18.58 2.88
C ASP A 287 5.15 -18.46 2.65
N PHE A 288 4.60 -17.24 2.78
CA PHE A 288 3.20 -16.95 2.47
C PHE A 288 2.81 -17.37 1.03
N LEU A 289 3.62 -16.97 0.04
CA LEU A 289 3.35 -17.32 -1.35
C LEU A 289 3.50 -18.81 -1.60
N ARG A 290 4.42 -19.50 -0.93
CA ARG A 290 4.55 -20.95 -1.03
C ARG A 290 3.31 -21.67 -0.53
N ASP A 291 2.74 -21.23 0.58
CA ASP A 291 1.58 -21.89 1.15
C ASP A 291 0.32 -21.71 0.27
N HIS A 292 0.24 -20.62 -0.50
CA HIS A 292 -0.91 -20.35 -1.40
C HIS A 292 -0.72 -20.80 -2.85
N LEU A 293 0.50 -20.67 -3.40
CA LEU A 293 0.80 -20.93 -4.82
C LEU A 293 1.73 -22.12 -5.05
N GLY A 294 2.35 -22.65 -3.99
CA GLY A 294 3.32 -23.73 -4.08
C GLY A 294 4.65 -23.32 -4.73
N GLU A 295 5.43 -24.32 -5.13
CA GLU A 295 6.65 -24.13 -5.91
C GLU A 295 6.43 -24.61 -7.35
N ALA A 296 6.94 -23.85 -8.32
CA ALA A 296 6.99 -24.21 -9.73
C ALA A 296 8.41 -23.98 -10.25
N PRO A 297 9.35 -24.92 -10.00
CA PRO A 297 10.74 -24.72 -10.37
C PRO A 297 10.92 -24.56 -11.88
N GLY A 298 11.81 -23.65 -12.27
CA GLY A 298 12.08 -23.31 -13.67
C GLY A 298 13.50 -22.79 -13.87
N HIS A 299 13.87 -22.52 -15.12
CA HIS A 299 15.24 -22.10 -15.45
C HIS A 299 15.43 -20.59 -15.30
N ILE A 300 16.63 -20.20 -14.87
CA ILE A 300 17.10 -18.81 -14.93
C ILE A 300 18.02 -18.67 -16.14
N ILE A 301 17.67 -17.79 -17.07
CA ILE A 301 18.40 -17.57 -18.32
C ILE A 301 19.04 -16.17 -18.30
N GLU A 302 20.33 -16.08 -18.66
CA GLU A 302 20.99 -14.80 -18.90
C GLU A 302 20.41 -14.15 -20.17
N PHE A 303 19.85 -12.94 -20.01
CA PHE A 303 19.05 -12.27 -21.03
C PHE A 303 19.82 -11.99 -22.32
N GLU A 304 21.10 -11.65 -22.21
CA GLU A 304 21.94 -11.31 -23.35
C GLU A 304 22.47 -12.54 -24.11
N THR A 305 22.81 -13.63 -23.41
CA THR A 305 23.50 -14.79 -23.99
C THR A 305 22.58 -15.98 -24.27
N GLY A 306 21.45 -16.06 -23.56
CA GLY A 306 20.57 -17.22 -23.58
C GLY A 306 21.07 -18.41 -22.75
N GLU A 307 22.18 -18.26 -22.02
CA GLU A 307 22.73 -19.33 -21.20
C GLU A 307 21.88 -19.60 -19.95
N ILE A 308 21.75 -20.87 -19.57
CA ILE A 308 21.11 -21.26 -18.32
C ILE A 308 22.10 -21.02 -17.16
N VAL A 309 21.79 -20.04 -16.33
CA VAL A 309 22.66 -19.59 -15.22
C VAL A 309 22.21 -20.10 -13.85
N GLY A 310 21.03 -20.72 -13.75
CA GLY A 310 20.50 -21.28 -12.51
C GLY A 310 19.09 -21.82 -12.63
N THR A 311 18.45 -22.04 -11.48
CA THR A 311 17.04 -22.44 -11.38
C THR A 311 16.34 -21.62 -10.29
N HIS A 312 15.07 -21.28 -10.52
CA HIS A 312 14.22 -20.63 -9.51
C HIS A 312 13.23 -21.64 -8.93
N ARG A 313 12.62 -21.32 -7.78
CA ARG A 313 11.56 -22.14 -7.16
C ARG A 313 10.14 -21.76 -7.60
N GLY A 314 10.00 -20.64 -8.29
CA GLY A 314 8.74 -20.13 -8.81
C GLY A 314 8.89 -18.67 -9.22
N LEU A 315 8.19 -18.25 -10.28
CA LEU A 315 8.31 -16.88 -10.79
C LEU A 315 7.68 -15.83 -9.86
N TRP A 316 6.72 -16.23 -9.01
CA TRP A 316 6.07 -15.37 -8.03
C TRP A 316 6.97 -14.95 -6.87
N TYR A 317 8.08 -15.64 -6.62
CA TYR A 317 9.11 -15.23 -5.64
C TYR A 317 10.05 -14.14 -6.18
N HIS A 318 9.86 -13.73 -7.44
CA HIS A 318 10.74 -12.81 -8.12
C HIS A 318 10.03 -11.57 -8.63
N THR A 319 10.71 -10.43 -8.52
CA THR A 319 10.23 -9.13 -8.97
C THR A 319 11.19 -8.54 -10.01
N VAL A 320 10.66 -7.93 -11.07
CA VAL A 320 11.49 -7.24 -12.07
C VAL A 320 12.31 -6.14 -11.39
N GLY A 321 13.62 -6.11 -11.65
CA GLY A 321 14.59 -5.25 -10.99
C GLY A 321 15.13 -5.76 -9.66
N GLN A 322 14.69 -6.93 -9.19
CA GLN A 322 15.24 -7.59 -8.01
C GLN A 322 16.72 -7.92 -8.24
N ARG A 323 17.58 -7.43 -7.33
CA ARG A 323 18.99 -7.79 -7.22
C ARG A 323 19.27 -8.77 -6.08
N ARG A 324 18.71 -8.49 -4.89
CA ARG A 324 18.91 -9.28 -3.68
C ARG A 324 18.16 -10.61 -3.79
N GLY A 325 18.75 -11.70 -3.29
CA GLY A 325 18.17 -13.05 -3.34
C GLY A 325 18.41 -13.81 -4.65
N LEU A 326 18.88 -13.15 -5.72
CA LEU A 326 19.13 -13.81 -7.00
C LEU A 326 20.45 -14.62 -7.01
N GLY A 327 21.53 -14.09 -6.44
CA GLY A 327 22.83 -14.77 -6.41
C GLY A 327 22.79 -16.21 -5.85
N PRO A 328 22.14 -16.47 -4.70
CA PRO A 328 22.03 -17.81 -4.12
C PRO A 328 21.33 -18.86 -4.98
N VAL A 329 20.49 -18.44 -5.93
CA VAL A 329 19.77 -19.35 -6.85
C VAL A 329 20.49 -19.54 -8.19
N LEU A 330 21.62 -18.85 -8.40
CA LEU A 330 22.51 -19.09 -9.54
C LEU A 330 23.48 -20.23 -9.27
N ASN A 331 23.84 -20.93 -10.35
CA ASN A 331 24.90 -21.93 -10.38
C ASN A 331 26.23 -21.30 -9.93
N ASN A 332 27.07 -22.07 -9.23
CA ASN A 332 28.32 -21.57 -8.64
C ASN A 332 29.23 -20.86 -9.65
N ALA A 333 29.29 -21.37 -10.88
CA ALA A 333 30.08 -20.77 -11.96
C ALA A 333 29.65 -19.32 -12.26
N PHE A 334 28.34 -19.01 -12.21
CA PHE A 334 27.81 -17.70 -12.59
C PHE A 334 27.67 -16.73 -11.43
N ARG A 335 27.67 -17.23 -10.19
CA ARG A 335 27.47 -16.46 -8.98
C ARG A 335 28.53 -15.36 -8.78
N ALA A 336 29.77 -15.61 -9.19
CA ALA A 336 30.89 -14.68 -9.08
C ALA A 336 30.87 -13.53 -10.10
N PHE A 337 30.10 -13.65 -11.18
CA PHE A 337 30.08 -12.63 -12.26
C PHE A 337 29.09 -11.48 -12.03
N GLY A 338 28.52 -11.34 -10.82
CA GLY A 338 27.49 -10.35 -10.51
C GLY A 338 27.94 -8.87 -10.55
N PRO A 339 27.01 -7.91 -10.36
CA PRO A 339 25.65 -8.10 -9.82
C PRO A 339 24.61 -8.49 -10.87
N TRP A 340 23.74 -9.45 -10.51
CA TRP A 340 22.63 -9.91 -11.34
C TRP A 340 21.31 -9.23 -10.96
N HIS A 341 20.43 -9.00 -11.94
CA HIS A 341 19.10 -8.45 -11.75
C HIS A 341 18.07 -9.18 -12.61
N VAL A 342 16.86 -9.37 -12.08
CA VAL A 342 15.72 -9.87 -12.86
C VAL A 342 15.27 -8.81 -13.87
N VAL A 343 15.08 -9.19 -15.13
CA VAL A 343 14.58 -8.28 -16.19
C VAL A 343 13.23 -8.67 -16.73
N HIS A 344 12.90 -9.96 -16.73
CA HIS A 344 11.64 -10.45 -17.31
C HIS A 344 11.25 -11.78 -16.67
N LYS A 345 9.94 -12.06 -16.67
CA LYS A 345 9.34 -13.29 -16.19
C LYS A 345 8.44 -13.82 -17.30
N ASP A 346 8.76 -14.97 -17.86
CA ASP A 346 7.93 -15.64 -18.85
C ASP A 346 7.17 -16.78 -18.16
N PHE A 347 5.90 -16.51 -17.84
CA PHE A 347 5.02 -17.46 -17.16
C PHE A 347 4.56 -18.61 -18.05
N GLU A 348 4.52 -18.42 -19.37
CA GLU A 348 4.14 -19.48 -20.30
C GLU A 348 5.28 -20.50 -20.46
N ALA A 349 6.53 -20.02 -20.51
CA ALA A 349 7.71 -20.88 -20.58
C ALA A 349 8.24 -21.33 -19.20
N ASN A 350 7.72 -20.75 -18.11
CA ASN A 350 8.25 -20.88 -16.75
C ASN A 350 9.76 -20.56 -16.67
N VAL A 351 10.15 -19.40 -17.20
CA VAL A 351 11.54 -18.93 -17.29
C VAL A 351 11.71 -17.57 -16.63
N LEU A 352 12.74 -17.45 -15.79
CA LEU A 352 13.19 -16.19 -15.22
C LEU A 352 14.38 -15.66 -16.03
N TYR A 353 14.28 -14.44 -16.55
CA TYR A 353 15.40 -13.80 -17.23
C TYR A 353 16.15 -12.88 -16.29
N ALA A 354 17.48 -13.04 -16.25
CA ALA A 354 18.39 -12.24 -15.45
C ALA A 354 19.47 -11.59 -16.31
N THR A 355 20.01 -10.45 -15.88
CA THR A 355 21.11 -9.76 -16.56
C THR A 355 22.12 -9.21 -15.57
N ARG A 356 23.37 -9.08 -16.04
CA ARG A 356 24.42 -8.31 -15.36
C ARG A 356 24.45 -6.85 -15.82
N SER A 357 24.01 -6.60 -17.05
CA SER A 357 23.99 -5.28 -17.69
C SER A 357 22.68 -4.55 -17.44
N TYR A 358 22.18 -4.63 -16.21
CA TYR A 358 20.88 -4.07 -15.86
C TYR A 358 20.85 -2.56 -16.08
N THR A 359 21.93 -1.84 -15.77
CA THR A 359 22.03 -0.39 -15.99
C THR A 359 22.71 -0.01 -17.30
N GLY A 360 22.66 -0.88 -18.32
CA GLY A 360 23.26 -0.60 -19.63
C GLY A 360 22.71 0.71 -20.23
N ALA A 361 23.56 1.43 -20.97
CA ALA A 361 23.22 2.75 -21.53
C ALA A 361 22.01 2.69 -22.48
N ASP A 362 21.76 1.52 -23.08
CA ASP A 362 20.87 1.27 -24.21
C ASP A 362 19.43 0.91 -23.81
N LYS A 363 19.15 0.73 -22.50
CA LYS A 363 17.81 0.38 -21.98
C LYS A 363 17.16 1.63 -21.39
N ALA A 364 16.34 2.32 -22.17
CA ALA A 364 15.63 3.53 -21.77
C ALA A 364 14.49 3.19 -20.78
N ARG A 365 14.81 3.15 -19.49
CA ARG A 365 13.89 2.80 -18.40
C ARG A 365 13.26 4.02 -17.76
N ASN A 366 12.74 4.86 -18.62
CA ASN A 366 12.04 6.06 -18.22
C ASN A 366 10.60 6.06 -18.73
N ALA A 367 10.19 5.13 -19.60
CA ALA A 367 8.81 5.06 -20.08
C ALA A 367 8.05 3.84 -19.55
N PHE A 368 6.78 4.01 -19.21
CA PHE A 368 5.86 2.93 -18.86
C PHE A 368 4.40 3.33 -19.06
N ARG A 369 3.52 2.32 -19.03
CA ARG A 369 2.07 2.47 -19.10
C ARG A 369 1.41 2.20 -17.77
N THR A 370 0.38 2.98 -17.46
CA THR A 370 -0.51 2.73 -16.34
C THR A 370 -1.93 2.42 -16.82
N ALA A 371 -2.63 1.63 -16.02
CA ALA A 371 -4.05 1.34 -16.20
C ALA A 371 -4.79 1.45 -14.86
N GLY A 372 -6.11 1.66 -14.93
CA GLY A 372 -6.98 1.71 -13.76
C GLY A 372 -6.61 2.84 -12.79
N ILE A 373 -6.30 4.04 -13.32
CA ILE A 373 -5.94 5.18 -12.48
C ILE A 373 -7.12 5.55 -11.59
N ASN A 374 -6.93 5.48 -10.27
CA ASN A 374 -7.85 6.07 -9.32
C ASN A 374 -7.45 7.51 -9.07
N TRP A 375 -8.28 8.45 -9.50
CA TRP A 375 -8.13 9.86 -9.15
C TRP A 375 -8.81 10.13 -7.81
N VAL A 376 -8.07 10.67 -6.85
CA VAL A 376 -8.59 11.02 -5.51
C VAL A 376 -9.78 11.97 -5.61
N ALA A 377 -9.74 12.90 -6.56
CA ALA A 377 -10.84 13.83 -6.83
C ALA A 377 -12.08 13.19 -7.49
N GLY A 378 -12.00 11.91 -7.90
CA GLY A 378 -13.07 11.18 -8.60
C GLY A 378 -13.07 11.35 -10.12
N HIS A 379 -12.30 12.31 -10.65
CA HIS A 379 -12.20 12.57 -12.09
C HIS A 379 -10.75 12.89 -12.49
N PRO A 380 -10.35 12.64 -13.75
CA PRO A 380 -9.05 13.05 -14.24
C PRO A 380 -8.87 14.57 -14.18
N PRO A 381 -7.61 15.06 -14.07
CA PRO A 381 -7.32 16.48 -14.21
C PRO A 381 -7.85 17.03 -15.54
N THR A 382 -8.41 18.23 -15.53
CA THR A 382 -8.87 18.90 -16.75
C THR A 382 -7.67 19.30 -17.60
N VAL A 383 -7.52 18.64 -18.75
CA VAL A 383 -6.45 18.90 -19.71
C VAL A 383 -7.02 19.15 -21.09
N LEU A 384 -6.33 19.97 -21.87
CA LEU A 384 -6.62 20.06 -23.29
C LEU A 384 -6.32 18.71 -23.96
N PRO A 385 -7.20 18.19 -24.83
CA PRO A 385 -6.95 16.94 -25.53
C PRO A 385 -5.58 16.95 -26.22
N GLY A 386 -4.79 15.90 -26.00
CA GLY A 386 -3.46 15.73 -26.59
C GLY A 386 -2.33 16.53 -25.92
N VAL A 387 -2.61 17.32 -24.87
CA VAL A 387 -1.57 18.01 -24.11
C VAL A 387 -1.15 17.16 -22.91
N PRO A 388 0.12 16.74 -22.82
CA PRO A 388 0.58 15.96 -21.67
C PRO A 388 0.67 16.84 -20.41
N LEU A 389 0.50 16.19 -19.27
CA LEU A 389 0.71 16.78 -17.95
C LEU A 389 2.18 16.68 -17.55
N HIS A 390 2.69 17.70 -16.85
CA HIS A 390 3.97 17.64 -16.17
C HIS A 390 3.73 17.45 -14.68
N LEU A 391 4.04 16.25 -14.17
CA LEU A 391 3.72 15.83 -12.81
C LEU A 391 4.94 15.18 -12.16
N GLN A 392 4.91 15.15 -10.83
CA GLN A 392 5.82 14.29 -10.07
C GLN A 392 5.21 12.89 -9.96
N VAL A 393 6.01 11.87 -10.23
CA VAL A 393 5.60 10.46 -10.21
C VAL A 393 6.46 9.68 -9.22
N LYS A 394 5.80 8.81 -8.46
CA LYS A 394 6.42 7.89 -7.52
C LYS A 394 6.04 6.47 -7.90
N VAL A 395 7.02 5.66 -8.27
CA VAL A 395 6.82 4.28 -8.76
C VAL A 395 6.99 3.22 -7.66
N ARG A 396 7.34 3.65 -6.43
CA ARG A 396 7.46 2.82 -5.23
C ARG A 396 7.50 3.71 -3.97
N HIS A 397 7.23 3.14 -2.80
CA HIS A 397 7.40 3.86 -1.54
C HIS A 397 8.89 4.18 -1.25
N GLY A 398 9.15 5.37 -0.70
CA GLY A 398 10.50 5.93 -0.45
C GLY A 398 10.51 7.46 -0.58
N ALA A 399 11.67 8.11 -0.42
CA ALA A 399 11.77 9.57 -0.55
C ALA A 399 11.87 10.04 -2.01
N GLN A 400 12.29 9.16 -2.93
CA GLN A 400 12.53 9.52 -4.32
C GLN A 400 11.21 9.73 -5.08
N THR A 401 11.18 10.82 -5.85
CA THR A 401 10.12 11.16 -6.80
C THR A 401 10.78 11.60 -8.10
N HIS A 402 10.06 11.47 -9.21
CA HIS A 402 10.58 11.77 -10.54
C HIS A 402 9.67 12.80 -11.20
N GLU A 403 10.25 13.85 -11.79
CA GLU A 403 9.51 14.65 -12.75
C GLU A 403 9.16 13.78 -13.97
N ALA A 404 7.93 13.92 -14.49
CA ALA A 404 7.45 13.09 -15.57
C ALA A 404 6.46 13.83 -16.48
N THR A 405 6.49 13.46 -17.75
CA THR A 405 5.48 13.79 -18.74
C THR A 405 4.44 12.66 -18.75
N VAL A 406 3.17 13.01 -18.52
CA VAL A 406 2.06 12.05 -18.39
C VAL A 406 1.02 12.36 -19.47
N ALA A 407 0.91 11.50 -20.47
CA ALA A 407 -0.10 11.58 -21.50
C ALA A 407 -1.27 10.64 -21.16
N LEU A 408 -2.40 11.21 -20.76
CA LEU A 408 -3.60 10.44 -20.43
C LEU A 408 -4.22 9.82 -21.68
N HIS A 409 -4.76 8.61 -21.54
CA HIS A 409 -5.62 7.99 -22.53
C HIS A 409 -6.93 8.78 -22.67
N ALA A 410 -7.69 8.53 -23.74
CA ALA A 410 -8.91 9.25 -24.03
C ALA A 410 -9.99 9.13 -22.93
N ASP A 411 -9.98 8.05 -22.17
CA ASP A 411 -10.88 7.84 -21.02
C ASP A 411 -10.40 8.53 -19.73
N GLY A 412 -9.13 8.95 -19.67
CA GLY A 412 -8.50 9.55 -18.49
C GLY A 412 -8.10 8.55 -17.40
N TYR A 413 -8.27 7.24 -17.61
CA TYR A 413 -8.04 6.20 -16.60
C TYR A 413 -6.87 5.26 -16.94
N GLY A 414 -6.14 5.54 -18.02
CA GLY A 414 -4.80 5.03 -18.29
C GLY A 414 -3.87 6.16 -18.74
N ALA A 415 -2.57 5.92 -18.71
CA ALA A 415 -1.59 6.91 -19.17
C ALA A 415 -0.31 6.27 -19.72
N GLU A 416 0.29 6.97 -20.68
CA GLU A 416 1.70 6.82 -21.05
C GLU A 416 2.51 7.79 -20.17
N VAL A 417 3.50 7.27 -19.44
CA VAL A 417 4.33 8.03 -18.51
C VAL A 417 5.78 7.98 -18.96
N GLU A 418 6.41 9.15 -19.12
CA GLU A 418 7.83 9.31 -19.38
C GLU A 418 8.49 10.10 -18.26
N LEU A 419 9.36 9.44 -17.49
CA LEU A 419 10.18 10.02 -16.44
C LEU A 419 11.32 10.85 -17.05
N ALA A 420 11.65 11.98 -16.43
CA ALA A 420 12.79 12.81 -16.79
C ALA A 420 14.13 12.09 -16.54
N GLU A 421 14.16 11.19 -15.54
CA GLU A 421 15.32 10.39 -15.18
C GLU A 421 15.00 8.89 -15.23
N ARG A 422 16.03 8.07 -15.47
CA ARG A 422 15.89 6.60 -15.52
C ARG A 422 15.61 6.04 -14.12
N ASP A 423 14.65 5.13 -14.02
CA ASP A 423 14.41 4.36 -12.80
C ASP A 423 14.80 2.87 -12.98
N LYS A 424 15.28 2.26 -11.89
CA LYS A 424 15.82 0.88 -11.93
C LYS A 424 14.76 -0.19 -11.68
N GLY A 425 13.47 0.08 -11.54
CA GLY A 425 12.51 -1.00 -11.27
C GLY A 425 11.06 -0.60 -11.44
N LEU A 426 10.71 -0.35 -12.69
CA LEU A 426 9.33 -0.28 -13.14
C LEU A 426 8.78 -1.73 -13.18
N ALA A 427 8.18 -2.17 -12.08
CA ALA A 427 7.67 -3.53 -11.92
C ALA A 427 6.16 -3.57 -12.22
N PRO A 428 5.71 -4.37 -13.21
CA PRO A 428 4.28 -4.55 -13.45
C PRO A 428 3.53 -5.04 -12.20
N GLY A 429 2.35 -4.48 -11.93
CA GLY A 429 1.57 -4.72 -10.70
C GLY A 429 1.84 -3.76 -9.55
N GLN A 430 2.97 -3.05 -9.57
CA GLN A 430 3.17 -1.91 -8.66
C GLN A 430 2.37 -0.71 -9.13
N PHE A 431 2.28 0.30 -8.28
CA PHE A 431 1.52 1.51 -8.55
C PHE A 431 2.46 2.66 -8.92
N ALA A 432 2.04 3.49 -9.86
CA ALA A 432 2.60 4.81 -10.09
C ALA A 432 1.65 5.84 -9.49
N ALA A 433 2.08 6.53 -8.44
CA ALA A 433 1.34 7.62 -7.81
C ALA A 433 1.74 8.97 -8.43
N PHE A 434 0.73 9.77 -8.76
CA PHE A 434 0.86 11.05 -9.44
C PHE A 434 0.68 12.21 -8.46
N TYR A 435 1.52 13.23 -8.59
CA TYR A 435 1.56 14.37 -7.69
C TYR A 435 1.68 15.68 -8.46
N ASP A 436 0.98 16.69 -7.96
CA ASP A 436 1.07 18.08 -8.38
C ASP A 436 1.50 18.91 -7.16
N GLY A 437 2.79 19.22 -7.08
CA GLY A 437 3.41 19.78 -5.88
C GLY A 437 3.22 18.88 -4.65
N GLU A 438 2.52 19.38 -3.64
CA GLU A 438 2.20 18.61 -2.43
C GLU A 438 0.97 17.71 -2.57
N VAL A 439 0.14 17.88 -3.59
CA VAL A 439 -1.13 17.17 -3.75
C VAL A 439 -0.89 15.82 -4.43
N CYS A 440 -1.31 14.74 -3.79
CA CYS A 440 -1.43 13.42 -4.41
C CYS A 440 -2.74 13.38 -5.21
N LEU A 441 -2.62 13.28 -6.53
CA LEU A 441 -3.77 13.25 -7.44
C LEU A 441 -4.43 11.87 -7.48
N GLY A 442 -3.66 10.81 -7.23
CA GLY A 442 -4.10 9.44 -7.43
C GLY A 442 -2.97 8.50 -7.79
N SER A 443 -3.31 7.27 -8.16
CA SER A 443 -2.34 6.31 -8.72
C SER A 443 -2.99 5.33 -9.69
N GLY A 444 -2.17 4.70 -10.54
CA GLY A 444 -2.59 3.61 -11.42
C GLY A 444 -1.61 2.44 -11.36
N VAL A 445 -2.05 1.27 -11.80
CA VAL A 445 -1.21 0.07 -11.85
C VAL A 445 -0.29 0.14 -13.06
N ILE A 446 1.01 -0.11 -12.85
CA ILE A 446 1.99 -0.24 -13.93
C ILE A 446 1.71 -1.55 -14.66
N VAL A 447 1.43 -1.49 -15.96
CA VAL A 447 1.08 -2.68 -16.78
C VAL A 447 2.22 -3.11 -17.70
N GLU A 448 2.96 -2.16 -18.27
CA GLU A 448 4.09 -2.41 -19.15
C GLU A 448 5.17 -1.36 -18.90
N GLY A 449 6.42 -1.80 -18.69
CA GLY A 449 7.59 -0.92 -18.71
C GLY A 449 8.28 -1.01 -20.05
N ALA A 450 8.83 0.11 -20.56
CA ALA A 450 9.75 0.06 -21.69
C ALA A 450 10.97 -0.78 -21.28
N VAL A 451 11.21 -1.88 -22.01
CA VAL A 451 12.30 -2.84 -21.77
C VAL A 451 13.62 -2.30 -22.30
#